data_AF-A0AAD2JW53-F1
#
_entry.id   AF-A0AAD2JW53-F1
#
_cell.length_a   1.000
_cell.length_b   1.000
_cell.length_c   1.000
_cell.angle_alpha   90.00
_cell.angle_beta   90.00
_cell.angle_gamma   90.00
#
_symmetry.space_group_name_H-M   'P 1'
#
loop_
_entity.id
_entity.type
_entity.pdbx_description
1 polymer ?
#
loop_
_entity_poly.entity_id
_entity_poly.type
_entity_poly.pdbx_seq_one_letter_code
_entity_poly.pdbx_strand_id
1 'polypeptide(L)'
;MATQIPKSIRYGTRAKKQSKKMAKSKSEQRSLKFWAQGVREDEILAPHIQRYRDALERGRRAEAAYLQRVCHEYHARVPWQTRDNEEPPLPLPAYDPRAPVVEEVLEEHEKPIRAARKQELNKRIRRWLVRHAKKIGAMTARGEGAEGPFTLLLAQLTDLTPPSKARSGPQQLMHDDYDTLVAETAQAEWPAAWEDWRKQRKVKRKGKRKMGQDLDIGVELDSDSLDPVADSDDTKLPNVPIWFKSKTADKIFRMMSTAEKKMYTD
;
A
#
# COMPACT_ATOMS: atom_id res chain seq x y z
N MET A 1 21.40 17.44 58.03
CA MET A 1 21.03 16.08 57.59
C MET A 1 19.87 16.21 56.61
N ALA A 2 20.11 15.98 55.32
CA ALA A 2 19.11 16.17 54.26
C ALA A 2 18.53 14.81 53.85
N THR A 3 17.23 14.62 54.10
CA THR A 3 16.47 13.42 53.72
C THR A 3 16.08 13.48 52.24
N GLN A 4 16.59 12.53 51.46
CA GLN A 4 16.19 12.33 50.07
C GLN A 4 14.85 11.58 50.01
N ILE A 5 13.86 12.18 49.34
CA ILE A 5 12.56 11.55 49.05
C ILE A 5 12.69 10.83 47.69
N PRO A 6 12.44 9.52 47.59
CA PRO A 6 12.51 8.81 46.32
C PRO A 6 11.34 9.19 45.41
N LYS A 7 11.66 9.67 44.21
CA LYS A 7 10.70 9.89 43.11
C LYS A 7 10.24 8.53 42.58
N SER A 8 9.14 8.00 43.13
CA SER A 8 8.45 6.88 42.52
C SER A 8 7.76 7.35 41.23
N ILE A 9 8.40 7.04 40.10
CA ILE A 9 7.86 7.23 38.76
C ILE A 9 6.69 6.25 38.60
N ARG A 10 5.46 6.73 38.81
CA ARG A 10 4.25 5.97 38.47
C ARG A 10 4.12 5.94 36.95
N TYR A 11 4.60 4.87 36.33
CA TYR A 11 4.24 4.56 34.95
C TYR A 11 2.75 4.16 34.91
N GLY A 12 1.89 5.14 34.60
CA GLY A 12 0.51 4.85 34.23
C GLY A 12 0.52 4.02 32.95
N THR A 13 0.29 2.72 33.07
CA THR A 13 0.03 1.83 31.94
C THR A 13 -1.29 2.24 31.31
N ARG A 14 -1.21 3.13 30.32
CA ARG A 14 -2.37 3.57 29.53
C ARG A 14 -2.85 2.38 28.70
N ALA A 15 -3.71 1.56 29.28
CA ALA A 15 -4.34 0.43 28.63
C ALA A 15 -5.04 0.92 27.37
N LYS A 16 -4.41 0.71 26.21
CA LYS A 16 -5.00 1.01 24.90
C LYS A 16 -6.17 0.04 24.74
N LYS A 17 -7.39 0.50 25.03
CA LYS A 17 -8.64 -0.14 24.60
C LYS A 17 -8.61 -0.18 23.06
N GLN A 18 -8.05 -1.25 22.51
CA GLN A 18 -8.21 -1.58 21.09
C GLN A 18 -9.67 -1.98 20.91
N SER A 19 -10.51 -1.04 20.46
CA SER A 19 -11.83 -1.43 19.98
C SER A 19 -11.61 -2.33 18.76
N LYS A 20 -11.96 -3.62 18.90
CA LYS A 20 -12.05 -4.54 17.78
C LYS A 20 -13.17 -4.01 16.87
N LYS A 21 -12.83 -3.13 15.93
CA LYS A 21 -13.74 -2.80 14.83
C LYS A 21 -14.08 -4.12 14.15
N MET A 22 -15.34 -4.54 14.22
CA MET A 22 -15.77 -5.77 13.59
C MET A 22 -15.44 -5.69 12.10
N ALA A 23 -14.86 -6.75 11.56
CA ALA A 23 -14.54 -6.82 10.14
C ALA A 23 -15.84 -6.70 9.35
N LYS A 24 -15.89 -5.78 8.38
CA LYS A 24 -17.05 -5.63 7.49
C LYS A 24 -17.28 -6.92 6.73
N SER A 25 -18.55 -7.28 6.54
CA SER A 25 -18.96 -8.39 5.69
C SER A 25 -18.41 -8.21 4.26
N LYS A 26 -18.15 -9.30 3.53
CA LYS A 26 -17.58 -9.22 2.16
C LYS A 26 -18.42 -8.35 1.22
N SER A 27 -19.75 -8.38 1.35
CA SER A 27 -20.67 -7.56 0.56
C SER A 27 -20.50 -6.06 0.82
N GLU A 28 -20.13 -5.66 2.04
CA GLU A 28 -19.88 -4.26 2.42
C GLU A 28 -18.47 -3.77 2.08
N GLN A 29 -17.55 -4.68 1.72
CA GLN A 29 -16.20 -4.33 1.34
C GLN A 29 -16.17 -3.79 -0.09
N ARG A 30 -16.16 -2.47 -0.23
CA ARG A 30 -15.93 -1.80 -1.53
C ARG A 30 -14.52 -2.02 -2.10
N SER A 31 -13.59 -2.56 -1.29
CA SER A 31 -12.20 -2.72 -1.72
C SER A 31 -11.96 -4.07 -2.39
N LEU A 32 -11.42 -4.04 -3.60
CA LEU A 32 -10.94 -5.22 -4.33
C LEU A 32 -9.70 -5.89 -3.69
N LYS A 33 -9.26 -5.45 -2.51
CA LYS A 33 -8.03 -5.94 -1.86
C LYS A 33 -8.16 -7.41 -1.44
N PHE A 34 -9.38 -7.86 -1.14
CA PHE A 34 -9.70 -9.18 -0.60
C PHE A 34 -10.54 -10.06 -1.55
N TRP A 35 -10.51 -9.75 -2.86
CA TRP A 35 -11.33 -10.45 -3.87
C TRP A 35 -11.11 -11.97 -3.92
N ALA A 36 -9.91 -12.43 -3.57
CA ALA A 36 -9.53 -13.83 -3.57
C ALA A 36 -9.89 -14.55 -2.26
N GLN A 37 -10.17 -13.84 -1.17
CA GLN A 37 -10.36 -14.45 0.15
C GLN A 37 -11.46 -15.53 0.13
N GLY A 38 -11.33 -16.56 0.96
CA GLY A 38 -12.29 -17.68 1.07
C GLY A 38 -12.07 -18.73 -0.01
N VAL A 39 -13.15 -19.31 -0.54
CA VAL A 39 -13.11 -20.47 -1.47
C VAL A 39 -12.15 -20.27 -2.65
N ARG A 40 -12.09 -19.07 -3.24
CA ARG A 40 -11.18 -18.80 -4.37
C ARG A 40 -9.70 -18.93 -3.97
N GLU A 41 -9.35 -18.50 -2.78
CA GLU A 41 -7.99 -18.57 -2.25
C GLU A 41 -7.71 -20.00 -1.80
N ASP A 42 -8.53 -20.54 -0.92
CA ASP A 42 -8.23 -21.80 -0.23
C ASP A 42 -8.29 -23.02 -1.17
N GLU A 43 -9.32 -23.10 -2.03
CA GLU A 43 -9.58 -24.28 -2.86
C GLU A 43 -8.99 -24.21 -4.26
N ILE A 44 -8.73 -23.00 -4.77
CA ILE A 44 -8.27 -22.80 -6.15
C ILE A 44 -6.84 -22.25 -6.18
N LEU A 45 -6.58 -21.08 -5.60
CA LEU A 45 -5.32 -20.37 -5.84
C LEU A 45 -4.15 -20.80 -4.92
N ALA A 46 -4.42 -21.07 -3.64
CA ALA A 46 -3.41 -21.41 -2.64
C ALA A 46 -2.62 -22.68 -2.98
N PRO A 47 -3.24 -23.77 -3.46
CA PRO A 47 -2.51 -24.98 -3.87
C PRO A 47 -1.48 -24.74 -4.98
N HIS A 48 -1.65 -23.68 -5.79
CA HIS A 48 -0.74 -23.38 -6.90
C HIS A 48 0.46 -22.51 -6.53
N ILE A 49 0.53 -21.93 -5.32
CA ILE A 49 1.56 -20.95 -4.98
C ILE A 49 2.98 -21.54 -5.12
N GLN A 50 3.23 -22.73 -4.56
CA GLN A 50 4.55 -23.37 -4.59
C GLN A 50 4.99 -23.67 -6.03
N ARG A 51 4.13 -24.36 -6.79
CA ARG A 51 4.43 -24.70 -8.19
C ARG A 51 4.60 -23.46 -9.09
N TYR A 52 3.87 -22.38 -8.82
CA TYR A 52 4.05 -21.11 -9.53
C TYR A 52 5.40 -20.47 -9.19
N ARG A 53 5.86 -20.55 -7.93
CA ARG A 53 7.21 -20.12 -7.55
C ARG A 53 8.27 -20.93 -8.30
N ASP A 54 8.16 -22.26 -8.35
CA ASP A 54 9.13 -23.08 -9.07
C ASP A 54 9.12 -22.74 -10.58
N ALA A 55 7.97 -22.39 -11.14
CA ALA A 55 7.86 -21.95 -12.53
C ALA A 55 8.52 -20.58 -12.76
N LEU A 56 8.44 -19.66 -11.78
CA LEU A 56 9.16 -18.38 -11.81
C LEU A 56 10.68 -18.60 -11.80
N GLU A 57 11.18 -19.52 -10.98
CA GLU A 57 12.62 -19.84 -10.88
C GLU A 57 13.15 -20.45 -12.19
N ARG A 58 12.32 -21.21 -12.92
CA ARG A 58 12.65 -21.74 -14.27
C ARG A 58 12.59 -20.68 -15.39
N GLY A 59 12.10 -19.48 -15.11
CA GLY A 59 12.08 -18.35 -16.03
C GLY A 59 10.73 -18.07 -16.72
N ARG A 60 10.72 -16.99 -17.53
CA ARG A 60 9.48 -16.35 -18.03
C ARG A 60 8.56 -17.27 -18.85
N ARG A 61 9.11 -18.17 -19.66
CA ARG A 61 8.31 -19.09 -20.49
C ARG A 61 7.56 -20.11 -19.63
N ALA A 62 8.24 -20.68 -18.62
CA ALA A 62 7.63 -21.60 -17.67
C ALA A 62 6.58 -20.90 -16.79
N GLU A 63 6.86 -19.69 -16.31
CA GLU A 63 5.88 -18.84 -15.61
C GLU A 63 4.61 -18.66 -16.45
N ALA A 64 4.74 -18.24 -17.71
CA ALA A 64 3.61 -17.96 -18.58
C ALA A 64 2.75 -19.21 -18.83
N ALA A 65 3.39 -20.34 -19.12
CA ALA A 65 2.71 -21.62 -19.34
C ALA A 65 1.96 -22.09 -18.08
N TYR A 66 2.58 -21.98 -16.91
CA TYR A 66 1.94 -22.37 -15.66
C TYR A 66 0.79 -21.42 -15.28
N LEU A 67 0.97 -20.11 -15.46
CA LEU A 67 -0.07 -19.12 -15.22
C LEU A 67 -1.30 -19.38 -16.11
N GLN A 68 -1.10 -19.74 -17.37
CA GLN A 68 -2.20 -20.09 -18.27
C GLN A 68 -3.01 -21.27 -17.74
N ARG A 69 -2.36 -22.32 -17.22
CA ARG A 69 -3.04 -23.47 -16.60
C ARG A 69 -3.88 -23.07 -15.39
N VAL A 70 -3.34 -22.23 -14.50
CA VAL A 70 -4.08 -21.74 -13.32
C VAL A 70 -5.28 -20.89 -13.73
N CYS A 71 -5.12 -20.04 -14.75
CA CYS A 71 -6.23 -19.26 -15.28
C CYS A 71 -7.32 -20.18 -15.88
N HIS A 72 -6.95 -21.21 -16.65
CA HIS A 72 -7.92 -22.17 -17.19
C HIS A 72 -8.68 -22.89 -16.07
N GLU A 73 -7.98 -23.38 -15.06
CA GLU A 73 -8.58 -24.03 -13.89
C GLU A 73 -9.53 -23.10 -13.14
N TYR A 74 -9.13 -21.85 -12.92
CA TYR A 74 -9.96 -20.85 -12.28
C TYR A 74 -11.26 -20.59 -13.06
N HIS A 75 -11.17 -20.40 -14.39
CA HIS A 75 -12.33 -20.13 -15.23
C HIS A 75 -13.21 -21.35 -15.46
N ALA A 76 -12.69 -22.57 -15.29
CA ALA A 76 -13.48 -23.79 -15.31
C ALA A 76 -14.31 -23.96 -14.01
N ARG A 77 -13.76 -23.50 -12.87
CA ARG A 77 -14.41 -23.63 -11.56
C ARG A 77 -15.33 -22.46 -11.20
N VAL A 78 -15.00 -21.26 -11.65
CA VAL A 78 -15.71 -20.03 -11.28
C VAL A 78 -16.30 -19.38 -12.54
N PRO A 79 -17.64 -19.27 -12.65
CA PRO A 79 -18.29 -18.55 -13.74
C PRO A 79 -17.79 -17.11 -13.84
N TRP A 80 -17.65 -16.60 -15.07
CA TRP A 80 -17.10 -15.26 -15.31
C TRP A 80 -18.05 -14.14 -14.84
N GLN A 81 -19.34 -14.46 -14.73
CA GLN A 81 -20.40 -13.57 -14.23
C GLN A 81 -20.34 -13.39 -12.71
N THR A 82 -19.69 -14.30 -11.97
CA THR A 82 -19.62 -14.22 -10.51
C THR A 82 -18.92 -12.94 -10.07
N ARG A 83 -19.58 -12.16 -9.21
CA ARG A 83 -19.03 -10.90 -8.71
C ARG A 83 -17.90 -11.17 -7.72
N ASP A 84 -16.99 -10.20 -7.59
CA ASP A 84 -15.83 -10.34 -6.71
C ASP A 84 -16.22 -10.50 -5.22
N ASN A 85 -17.37 -9.95 -4.83
CA ASN A 85 -17.86 -10.00 -3.44
C ASN A 85 -18.68 -11.28 -3.15
N GLU A 86 -19.06 -12.01 -4.19
CA GLU A 86 -19.82 -13.26 -4.08
C GLU A 86 -18.84 -14.43 -4.07
N GLU A 87 -19.11 -15.42 -3.24
CA GLU A 87 -18.36 -16.67 -3.22
C GLU A 87 -18.93 -17.64 -4.25
N PRO A 88 -18.07 -18.43 -4.93
CA PRO A 88 -18.56 -19.46 -5.83
C PRO A 88 -19.33 -20.53 -5.03
N PRO A 89 -20.38 -21.13 -5.62
CA PRO A 89 -21.15 -22.17 -4.95
C PRO A 89 -20.27 -23.39 -4.66
N LEU A 90 -20.47 -24.00 -3.50
CA LEU A 90 -19.87 -25.27 -3.12
C LEU A 90 -20.89 -26.41 -3.35
N PRO A 91 -20.46 -27.61 -3.78
CA PRO A 91 -19.08 -27.98 -4.11
C PRO A 91 -18.60 -27.37 -5.45
N LEU A 92 -17.30 -27.09 -5.55
CA LEU A 92 -16.71 -26.65 -6.82
C LEU A 92 -16.76 -27.80 -7.85
N PRO A 93 -17.01 -27.51 -9.13
CA PRO A 93 -16.97 -28.53 -10.18
C PRO A 93 -15.56 -29.11 -10.31
N ALA A 94 -15.48 -30.41 -10.56
CA ALA A 94 -14.20 -31.09 -10.78
C ALA A 94 -13.52 -30.52 -12.03
N TYR A 95 -12.25 -30.16 -11.90
CA TYR A 95 -11.47 -29.65 -13.02
C TYR A 95 -10.74 -30.79 -13.73
N ASP A 96 -11.07 -31.00 -15.01
CA ASP A 96 -10.32 -31.87 -15.91
C ASP A 96 -9.51 -31.03 -16.91
N PRO A 97 -8.15 -31.04 -16.85
CA PRO A 97 -7.30 -30.29 -17.76
C PRO A 97 -7.33 -30.80 -19.21
N ARG A 98 -7.90 -31.99 -19.46
CA ARG A 98 -8.05 -32.58 -20.80
C ARG A 98 -9.46 -32.40 -21.37
N ALA A 99 -10.40 -31.87 -20.60
CA ALA A 99 -11.73 -31.63 -21.10
C ALA A 99 -11.71 -30.61 -22.25
N PRO A 100 -12.52 -30.84 -23.30
CA PRO A 100 -12.65 -29.88 -24.39
C PRO A 100 -13.22 -28.56 -23.88
N VAL A 101 -12.76 -27.44 -24.44
CA VAL A 101 -13.30 -26.11 -24.12
C VAL A 101 -14.72 -26.03 -24.65
N VAL A 102 -15.71 -26.12 -23.77
CA VAL A 102 -17.11 -25.91 -24.14
C VAL A 102 -17.31 -24.40 -24.33
N GLU A 103 -17.51 -23.98 -25.57
CA GLU A 103 -17.88 -22.61 -25.87
C GLU A 103 -19.34 -22.39 -25.46
N GLU A 104 -19.54 -21.65 -24.37
CA GLU A 104 -20.85 -21.07 -24.05
C GLU A 104 -21.39 -20.30 -25.27
N VAL A 105 -22.60 -20.64 -25.71
CA VAL A 105 -23.30 -19.89 -26.75
C VAL A 105 -23.70 -18.54 -26.15
N LEU A 106 -22.89 -17.52 -26.44
CA LEU A 106 -23.10 -16.14 -25.99
C LEU A 106 -23.57 -15.28 -27.16
N GLU A 107 -24.40 -14.29 -26.85
CA GLU A 107 -24.77 -13.28 -27.83
C GLU A 107 -23.56 -12.43 -28.25
N GLU A 108 -23.61 -11.87 -29.47
CA GLU A 108 -22.51 -11.07 -30.05
C GLU A 108 -22.03 -9.94 -29.11
N HIS A 109 -22.97 -9.33 -28.39
CA HIS A 109 -22.71 -8.22 -27.48
C HIS A 109 -22.05 -8.64 -26.16
N GLU A 110 -22.19 -9.91 -25.74
CA GLU A 110 -21.62 -10.43 -24.50
C GLU A 110 -20.18 -10.93 -24.66
N LYS A 111 -19.81 -11.37 -25.87
CA LYS A 111 -18.45 -11.81 -26.21
C LYS A 111 -17.35 -10.82 -25.77
N PRO A 112 -17.42 -9.50 -26.10
CA PRO A 112 -16.39 -8.56 -25.67
C PRO A 112 -16.38 -8.34 -24.15
N ILE A 113 -17.55 -8.38 -23.50
CA ILE A 113 -17.68 -8.23 -22.05
C ILE A 113 -16.99 -9.39 -21.33
N ARG A 114 -17.27 -10.63 -21.77
CA ARG A 114 -16.62 -11.84 -21.26
C ARG A 114 -15.11 -11.81 -21.47
N ALA A 115 -14.65 -11.41 -22.66
CA ALA A 115 -13.23 -11.30 -22.96
C ALA A 115 -12.53 -10.29 -22.05
N ALA A 116 -13.10 -9.09 -21.87
CA ALA A 116 -12.57 -8.05 -20.99
C ALA A 116 -12.51 -8.53 -19.52
N ARG A 117 -13.57 -9.19 -19.04
CA ARG A 117 -13.66 -9.73 -17.68
C ARG A 117 -12.62 -10.84 -17.44
N LYS A 118 -12.47 -11.78 -18.37
CA LYS A 118 -11.44 -12.83 -18.30
C LYS A 118 -10.03 -12.24 -18.27
N GLN A 119 -9.74 -11.24 -19.10
CA GLN A 119 -8.45 -10.54 -19.08
C GLN A 119 -8.18 -9.84 -17.74
N GLU A 120 -9.19 -9.19 -17.17
CA GLU A 120 -9.07 -8.54 -15.87
C GLU A 120 -8.77 -9.56 -14.77
N LEU A 121 -9.52 -10.66 -14.72
CA LEU A 121 -9.31 -11.75 -13.77
C LEU A 121 -7.92 -12.37 -13.92
N ASN A 122 -7.45 -12.64 -15.13
CA ASN A 122 -6.10 -13.15 -15.37
C ASN A 122 -5.02 -12.22 -14.81
N LYS A 123 -5.17 -10.90 -15.00
CA LYS A 123 -4.24 -9.90 -14.42
C LYS A 123 -4.29 -9.90 -12.90
N ARG A 124 -5.44 -10.18 -12.29
CA ARG A 124 -5.60 -10.24 -10.83
C ARG A 124 -5.01 -11.53 -10.25
N ILE A 125 -5.29 -12.68 -10.86
CA ILE A 125 -4.70 -13.98 -10.52
C ILE A 125 -3.17 -13.89 -10.53
N ARG A 126 -2.59 -13.35 -11.62
CA ARG A 126 -1.14 -13.15 -11.72
C ARG A 126 -0.61 -12.27 -10.59
N ARG A 127 -1.21 -11.11 -10.35
CA ARG A 127 -0.78 -10.18 -9.28
C ARG A 127 -0.86 -10.84 -7.90
N TRP A 128 -1.89 -11.65 -7.67
CA TRP A 128 -2.08 -12.38 -6.43
C TRP A 128 -0.98 -13.43 -6.24
N LEU A 129 -0.73 -14.26 -7.26
CA LEU A 129 0.31 -15.30 -7.24
C LEU A 129 1.71 -14.72 -7.06
N VAL A 130 2.07 -13.68 -7.81
CA VAL A 130 3.37 -12.99 -7.68
C VAL A 130 3.58 -12.46 -6.26
N ARG A 131 2.54 -11.86 -5.66
CA ARG A 131 2.62 -11.34 -4.29
C ARG A 131 2.88 -12.46 -3.28
N HIS A 132 2.18 -13.59 -3.41
CA HIS A 132 2.28 -14.70 -2.47
C HIS A 132 3.59 -15.48 -2.65
N ALA A 133 4.01 -15.74 -3.90
CA ALA A 133 5.31 -16.37 -4.19
C ALA A 133 6.47 -15.54 -3.63
N LYS A 134 6.44 -14.21 -3.81
CA LYS A 134 7.44 -13.31 -3.20
C LYS A 134 7.45 -13.36 -1.67
N LYS A 135 6.28 -13.53 -1.04
CA LYS A 135 6.19 -13.63 0.43
C LYS A 135 6.87 -14.91 0.93
N ILE A 136 6.70 -16.04 0.24
CA ILE A 136 7.40 -17.30 0.57
C ILE A 136 8.92 -17.13 0.38
N GLY A 137 9.33 -16.52 -0.73
CA GLY A 137 10.75 -16.20 -0.98
C GLY A 137 11.36 -15.26 0.06
N ALA A 138 10.60 -14.26 0.51
CA ALA A 138 11.06 -13.32 1.54
C ALA A 138 11.14 -13.96 2.93
N MET A 139 10.27 -14.92 3.25
CA MET A 139 10.36 -15.67 4.51
C MET A 139 11.57 -16.61 4.52
N THR A 140 11.89 -17.24 3.40
CA THR A 140 13.10 -18.06 3.25
C THR A 140 14.37 -17.21 3.25
N ALA A 141 14.42 -16.12 2.48
CA ALA A 141 15.56 -15.20 2.47
C ALA A 141 15.80 -14.50 3.82
N ARG A 142 14.75 -14.20 4.60
CA ARG A 142 14.90 -13.67 5.96
C ARG A 142 15.29 -14.73 6.98
N GLY A 143 14.98 -16.01 6.74
CA GLY A 143 15.32 -17.11 7.64
C GLY A 143 16.75 -17.60 7.50
N GLU A 144 17.35 -17.52 6.30
CA GLU A 144 18.70 -18.05 6.04
C GLU A 144 19.76 -16.98 5.79
N GLY A 145 19.40 -15.70 5.57
CA GLY A 145 20.36 -14.67 5.13
C GLY A 145 20.33 -13.33 5.87
N ALA A 146 19.44 -13.12 6.85
CA ALA A 146 19.46 -11.88 7.65
C ALA A 146 20.54 -11.90 8.76
N GLU A 147 21.09 -13.08 9.06
CA GLU A 147 22.26 -13.28 9.90
C GLU A 147 23.18 -14.31 9.23
N GLY A 148 23.64 -14.03 8.01
CA GLY A 148 24.79 -14.76 7.50
C GLY A 148 25.94 -14.61 8.51
N PRO A 149 26.78 -15.64 8.75
CA PRO A 149 27.89 -15.53 9.70
C PRO A 149 28.80 -14.34 9.37
N PHE A 150 28.91 -13.98 8.09
CA PHE A 150 29.63 -12.80 7.62
C PHE A 150 28.94 -11.47 7.94
N THR A 151 27.60 -11.39 7.93
CA THR A 151 26.91 -10.13 8.30
C THR A 151 26.96 -9.89 9.81
N LEU A 152 26.92 -10.95 10.61
CA LEU A 152 27.19 -10.89 12.05
C LEU A 152 28.63 -10.49 12.34
N LEU A 153 29.61 -11.09 11.65
CA LEU A 153 31.02 -10.74 11.79
C LEU A 153 31.28 -9.28 11.37
N LEU A 154 30.69 -8.81 10.28
CA LEU A 154 30.80 -7.40 9.87
C LEU A 154 30.22 -6.46 10.92
N ALA A 155 29.06 -6.78 11.49
CA ALA A 155 28.46 -5.99 12.56
C ALA A 155 29.35 -5.97 13.81
N GLN A 156 30.00 -7.09 14.15
CA GLN A 156 30.95 -7.17 15.27
C GLN A 156 32.26 -6.42 15.01
N LEU A 157 32.80 -6.44 13.80
CA LEU A 157 34.06 -5.76 13.48
C LEU A 157 33.90 -4.26 13.28
N THR A 158 32.71 -3.80 12.91
CA THR A 158 32.45 -2.39 12.62
C THR A 158 31.85 -1.63 13.81
N ASP A 159 31.52 -2.33 14.91
CA ASP A 159 30.73 -1.80 16.04
C ASP A 159 29.42 -1.10 15.61
N LEU A 160 28.97 -1.33 14.37
CA LEU A 160 27.77 -0.73 13.83
C LEU A 160 26.57 -1.52 14.34
N THR A 161 25.92 -0.99 15.38
CA THR A 161 24.60 -1.51 15.78
C THR A 161 23.62 -1.25 14.63
N PRO A 162 23.02 -2.29 14.02
CA PRO A 162 22.06 -2.07 12.94
C PRO A 162 20.87 -1.27 13.48
N PRO A 163 20.37 -0.28 12.73
CA PRO A 163 19.28 0.56 13.20
C PRO A 163 18.03 -0.30 13.44
N SER A 164 17.35 -0.05 14.56
CA SER A 164 16.14 -0.81 14.97
C SER A 164 15.03 -0.84 13.91
N LYS A 165 15.05 0.10 12.97
CA LYS A 165 14.25 0.11 11.75
C LYS A 165 15.14 0.51 10.58
N ALA A 166 15.16 -0.30 9.54
CA ALA A 166 15.78 0.06 8.27
C ALA A 166 15.14 1.34 7.72
N ARG A 167 15.93 2.42 7.66
CA ARG A 167 15.56 3.67 6.99
C ARG A 167 15.97 3.55 5.52
N SER A 168 15.22 4.16 4.61
CA SER A 168 15.72 4.30 3.23
C SER A 168 16.98 5.17 3.23
N GLY A 169 17.93 4.97 2.31
CA GLY A 169 19.17 5.76 2.23
C GLY A 169 18.99 7.28 2.45
N PRO A 170 18.03 7.94 1.78
CA PRO A 170 17.77 9.37 2.02
C PRO A 170 17.29 9.69 3.45
N GLN A 171 16.50 8.82 4.07
CA GLN A 171 16.07 8.99 5.47
C GLN A 171 17.19 8.72 6.47
N GLN A 172 18.17 7.91 6.10
CA GLN A 172 19.37 7.66 6.90
C GLN A 172 20.27 8.89 6.83
N LEU A 173 20.56 9.38 5.62
CA LEU A 173 21.30 10.63 5.41
C LEU A 173 20.67 11.81 6.17
N MET A 174 19.35 12.00 6.06
CA MET A 174 18.65 13.06 6.80
C MET A 174 18.67 12.89 8.32
N HIS A 175 18.90 11.68 8.83
CA HIS A 175 18.99 11.44 10.27
C HIS A 175 20.40 11.69 10.78
N ASP A 176 21.38 11.24 10.02
CA ASP A 176 22.80 11.28 10.43
C ASP A 176 23.35 12.69 10.24
N ASP A 177 22.94 13.40 9.18
CA ASP A 177 23.34 14.77 8.89
C ASP A 177 22.26 15.81 9.25
N TYR A 178 21.30 15.43 10.12
CA TYR A 178 20.19 16.32 10.46
C TYR A 178 20.71 17.64 11.05
N ASP A 179 21.56 17.52 12.06
CA ASP A 179 22.03 18.67 12.85
C ASP A 179 23.03 19.55 12.08
N THR A 180 23.72 19.00 11.06
CA THR A 180 24.81 19.68 10.36
C THR A 180 24.38 20.33 9.04
N LEU A 181 23.60 19.65 8.20
CA LEU A 181 23.30 20.11 6.84
C LEU A 181 21.81 20.37 6.63
N VAL A 182 20.96 19.54 7.25
CA VAL A 182 19.51 19.57 6.99
C VAL A 182 18.80 20.58 7.88
N ALA A 183 19.22 20.78 9.14
CA ALA A 183 18.56 21.68 10.07
C ALA A 183 18.63 23.13 9.62
N GLU A 184 19.79 23.62 9.18
CA GLU A 184 19.96 25.01 8.74
C GLU A 184 19.17 25.30 7.47
N THR A 185 19.28 24.43 6.46
CA THR A 185 18.54 24.57 5.20
C THR A 185 17.04 24.44 5.41
N ALA A 186 16.59 23.48 6.23
CA ALA A 186 15.19 23.35 6.58
C ALA A 186 14.70 24.58 7.36
N GLN A 187 15.43 25.09 8.35
CA GLN A 187 15.00 26.28 9.10
C GLN A 187 14.91 27.52 8.22
N ALA A 188 15.82 27.69 7.26
CA ALA A 188 15.81 28.82 6.34
C ALA A 188 14.66 28.74 5.30
N GLU A 189 14.42 27.56 4.73
CA GLU A 189 13.46 27.40 3.62
C GLU A 189 12.04 27.04 4.06
N TRP A 190 11.88 26.47 5.27
CA TRP A 190 10.59 25.97 5.75
C TRP A 190 9.50 27.05 5.87
N PRO A 191 9.76 28.26 6.39
CA PRO A 191 8.74 29.30 6.47
C PRO A 191 8.17 29.66 5.09
N ALA A 192 9.04 29.81 4.09
CA ALA A 192 8.64 30.14 2.73
C ALA A 192 7.84 28.98 2.07
N ALA A 193 8.32 27.75 2.22
CA ALA A 193 7.62 26.56 1.71
C ALA A 193 6.24 26.36 2.37
N TRP A 194 6.12 26.65 3.67
CA TRP A 194 4.88 26.57 4.43
C TRP A 194 3.85 27.60 3.95
N GLU A 195 4.28 28.84 3.72
CA GLU A 195 3.42 29.88 3.18
C GLU A 195 2.92 29.56 1.77
N ASP A 196 3.79 29.08 0.89
CA ASP A 196 3.42 28.67 -0.46
C ASP A 196 2.42 27.53 -0.45
N TRP A 197 2.62 26.51 0.40
CA TRP A 197 1.66 25.43 0.58
C TRP A 197 0.31 25.97 1.08
N ARG A 198 0.31 26.90 2.04
CA ARG A 198 -0.90 27.53 2.59
C ARG A 198 -1.65 28.33 1.51
N LYS A 199 -0.94 29.07 0.66
CA LYS A 199 -1.49 29.80 -0.49
C LYS A 199 -2.13 28.83 -1.50
N GLN A 200 -1.41 27.77 -1.90
CA GLN A 200 -1.94 26.75 -2.82
C GLN A 200 -3.19 26.04 -2.28
N ARG A 201 -3.25 25.78 -0.98
CA ARG A 201 -4.42 25.16 -0.34
C ARG A 201 -5.63 26.10 -0.32
N LYS A 202 -5.45 27.41 -0.13
CA LYS A 202 -6.52 28.41 -0.23
C LYS A 202 -7.07 28.49 -1.66
N VAL A 203 -6.21 28.47 -2.68
CA VAL A 203 -6.62 28.47 -4.10
C VAL A 203 -7.44 27.23 -4.43
N LYS A 204 -7.01 26.03 -4.00
CA LYS A 204 -7.78 24.79 -4.20
C LYS A 204 -9.15 24.81 -3.53
N ARG A 205 -9.28 25.41 -2.34
CA ARG A 205 -10.60 25.55 -1.66
C ARG A 205 -11.52 26.53 -2.38
N LYS A 206 -10.99 27.64 -2.92
CA LYS A 206 -11.78 28.59 -3.72
C LYS A 206 -12.21 28.02 -5.07
N GLY A 207 -11.33 27.30 -5.76
CA GLY A 207 -11.67 26.62 -7.03
C GLY A 207 -12.72 25.52 -6.85
N LYS A 208 -12.69 24.81 -5.72
CA LYS A 208 -13.69 23.78 -5.40
C LYS A 208 -15.07 24.35 -5.03
N ARG A 209 -15.13 25.58 -4.48
CA ARG A 209 -16.41 26.30 -4.27
C ARG A 209 -16.97 26.84 -5.59
N LYS A 210 -16.11 27.30 -6.51
CA LYS A 210 -16.55 27.80 -7.82
C LYS A 210 -17.13 26.70 -8.71
N MET A 211 -16.50 25.52 -8.75
CA MET A 211 -17.04 24.33 -9.45
C MET A 211 -18.27 23.69 -8.76
N GLY A 212 -18.56 24.07 -7.51
CA GLY A 212 -19.76 23.60 -6.80
C GLY A 212 -20.97 24.51 -6.98
N GLN A 213 -20.78 25.76 -7.40
CA GLN A 213 -21.86 26.70 -7.73
C GLN A 213 -22.36 26.56 -9.17
N ASP A 214 -21.52 26.05 -10.08
CA ASP A 214 -21.93 25.78 -11.47
C ASP A 214 -22.71 24.44 -11.63
N LEU A 215 -23.00 23.77 -10.52
CA LEU A 215 -23.85 22.57 -10.44
C LEU A 215 -25.08 22.80 -9.53
N ASP A 216 -25.55 24.05 -9.43
CA ASP A 216 -26.92 24.34 -8.97
C ASP A 216 -27.92 23.90 -10.05
N ILE A 217 -28.14 22.58 -10.12
CA ILE A 217 -29.42 22.01 -10.55
C ILE A 217 -30.39 22.35 -9.43
N GLY A 218 -31.37 23.20 -9.73
CA GLY A 218 -32.40 23.64 -8.80
C GLY A 218 -33.09 22.44 -8.14
N VAL A 219 -32.81 22.27 -6.85
CA VAL A 219 -33.67 21.55 -5.93
C VAL A 219 -34.00 22.59 -4.86
N GLU A 220 -35.19 23.16 -4.96
CA GLU A 220 -35.81 23.88 -3.85
C GLU A 220 -35.91 22.91 -2.68
N LEU A 221 -35.06 23.13 -1.68
CA LEU A 221 -35.16 22.48 -0.38
C LEU A 221 -35.31 23.61 0.63
N ASP A 222 -36.47 23.58 1.28
CA ASP A 222 -36.95 24.53 2.27
C ASP A 222 -35.85 24.91 3.27
N SER A 223 -35.52 26.20 3.24
CA SER A 223 -34.65 26.84 4.20
C SER A 223 -35.43 27.17 5.46
N ASP A 224 -35.52 26.20 6.37
CA ASP A 224 -35.80 26.49 7.79
C ASP A 224 -35.04 25.53 8.71
N SER A 225 -34.37 26.15 9.68
CA SER A 225 -33.54 25.59 10.75
C SER A 225 -32.13 25.13 10.36
N LEU A 226 -31.13 25.89 10.85
CA LEU A 226 -29.99 25.36 11.61
C LEU A 226 -29.12 26.51 12.13
N ASP A 227 -28.97 26.52 13.45
CA ASP A 227 -28.26 27.51 14.25
C ASP A 227 -26.77 27.66 13.91
N PRO A 228 -26.16 28.84 14.18
CA PRO A 228 -24.74 29.06 14.00
C PRO A 228 -23.92 28.25 15.01
N VAL A 229 -23.25 27.18 14.54
CA VAL A 229 -22.25 26.46 15.33
C VAL A 229 -20.99 27.31 15.46
N ALA A 230 -20.68 27.64 16.71
CA ALA A 230 -19.54 28.42 17.16
C ALA A 230 -18.19 27.87 16.67
N ASP A 231 -17.30 28.80 16.34
CA ASP A 231 -15.87 28.59 16.11
C ASP A 231 -15.23 27.88 17.32
N SER A 232 -14.86 26.60 17.16
CA SER A 232 -13.96 25.92 18.07
C SER A 232 -12.53 26.00 17.55
N ASP A 233 -11.74 26.86 18.17
CA ASP A 233 -10.28 26.89 18.07
C ASP A 233 -9.67 25.59 18.61
N ASP A 234 -9.53 24.59 17.74
CA ASP A 234 -8.79 23.37 18.03
C ASP A 234 -7.52 23.35 17.16
N THR A 235 -6.54 24.18 17.56
CA THR A 235 -5.18 24.20 17.02
C THR A 235 -4.38 23.01 17.54
N LYS A 236 -4.79 21.79 17.15
CA LYS A 236 -3.89 20.62 17.20
C LYS A 236 -3.22 20.45 15.85
N LEU A 237 -1.98 20.92 15.75
CA LEU A 237 -1.10 20.60 14.63
C LEU A 237 -1.04 19.07 14.47
N PRO A 238 -1.41 18.52 13.31
CA PRO A 238 -1.36 17.09 13.11
C PRO A 238 0.12 16.70 12.96
N ASN A 239 0.59 15.86 13.88
CA ASN A 239 1.88 15.19 13.78
C ASN A 239 1.79 14.18 12.62
N VAL A 240 2.13 14.61 11.41
CA VAL A 240 2.11 13.77 10.21
C VAL A 240 3.46 13.82 9.52
N PRO A 241 4.18 12.69 9.40
CA PRO A 241 5.27 12.56 8.44
C PRO A 241 4.63 12.38 7.05
N ILE A 242 4.32 13.50 6.38
CA ILE A 242 3.86 13.49 4.99
C ILE A 242 5.11 13.50 4.11
N TRP A 243 5.38 12.37 3.48
CA TRP A 243 6.25 12.30 2.32
C TRP A 243 5.77 13.29 1.25
N PHE A 244 6.53 14.37 1.12
CA PHE A 244 6.25 15.50 0.26
C PHE A 244 6.68 15.16 -1.18
N LYS A 245 5.72 14.80 -2.05
CA LYS A 245 5.90 14.84 -3.51
C LYS A 245 5.69 16.27 -4.02
N SER A 246 6.39 17.26 -3.47
CA SER A 246 6.38 18.61 -4.04
C SER A 246 7.59 18.79 -4.95
N LYS A 247 7.44 19.65 -5.95
CA LYS A 247 8.54 20.12 -6.80
C LYS A 247 9.69 20.73 -5.99
N THR A 248 9.42 21.17 -4.75
CA THR A 248 10.42 21.69 -3.81
C THR A 248 11.35 20.59 -3.29
N ALA A 249 10.81 19.40 -2.95
CA ALA A 249 11.63 18.26 -2.55
C ALA A 249 12.54 17.77 -3.70
N ASP A 250 12.01 17.74 -4.93
CA ASP A 250 12.81 17.45 -6.14
C ASP A 250 13.88 18.51 -6.39
N LYS A 251 13.61 19.78 -6.07
CA LYS A 251 14.58 20.88 -6.23
C LYS A 251 15.72 20.78 -5.22
N ILE A 252 15.40 20.51 -3.95
CA ILE A 252 16.40 20.28 -2.90
C ILE A 252 17.25 19.05 -3.25
N PHE A 253 16.64 17.94 -3.70
CA PHE A 253 17.37 16.75 -4.13
C PHE A 253 18.30 17.01 -5.33
N ARG A 254 17.86 17.80 -6.32
CA ARG A 254 18.73 18.22 -7.44
C ARG A 254 19.87 19.11 -6.99
N MET A 255 19.62 20.05 -6.06
CA MET A 255 20.66 20.93 -5.54
C MET A 255 21.74 20.15 -4.77
N MET A 256 21.35 19.18 -3.94
CA MET A 256 22.30 18.32 -3.22
C MET A 256 23.12 17.45 -4.18
N SER A 257 22.48 16.85 -5.21
CA SER A 257 23.19 16.06 -6.23
C SER A 257 24.19 16.88 -7.06
N THR A 258 23.93 18.17 -7.29
CA THR A 258 24.88 19.07 -7.96
C THR A 258 26.02 19.53 -7.05
N ALA A 259 25.81 19.58 -5.73
CA ALA A 259 26.86 19.91 -4.78
C ALA A 259 27.85 18.74 -4.61
N GLU A 260 27.36 17.50 -4.52
CA GLU A 260 28.20 16.30 -4.49
C GLU A 260 29.10 16.18 -5.72
N LYS A 261 28.58 16.49 -6.93
CA LYS A 261 29.37 16.43 -8.16
C LYS A 261 30.53 17.44 -8.20
N LYS A 262 30.44 18.54 -7.46
CA LYS A 262 31.52 19.54 -7.39
C LYS A 262 32.62 19.16 -6.40
N MET A 263 32.31 18.37 -5.39
CA MET A 263 33.29 17.92 -4.39
C MET A 263 34.22 16.80 -4.87
N TYR A 264 33.88 16.13 -5.98
CA TYR A 264 34.67 15.01 -6.53
C TYR A 264 35.46 15.37 -7.81
N THR A 265 35.50 16.65 -8.17
CA THR A 265 36.17 17.12 -9.41
C THR A 265 37.34 18.07 -9.18
N ASP A 266 37.74 18.28 -7.92
CA ASP A 266 39.01 18.90 -7.53
C ASP A 266 39.90 17.85 -6.83
#